data_AF-A0A7W4CNU2-F1
#
_entry.id   AF-A0A7W4CNU2-F1
#
_cell.length_a   1.000
_cell.length_b   1.000
_cell.length_c   1.000
_cell.angle_alpha   90.00
_cell.angle_beta   90.00
_cell.angle_gamma   90.00
#
_symmetry.space_group_name_H-M   'P 1'
#
loop_
_entity.id
_entity.type
_entity.pdbx_description
1 polymer ?
#
loop_
_entity_poly.entity_id
_entity_poly.type
_entity_poly.pdbx_seq_one_letter_code
_entity_poly.pdbx_strand_id
1 'polypeptide(L)' 'IPGRPKWRIALDEISRIQVAGARFGAVLADAEYGKVADFRQKLSEQGLTWAVGILPTQTVYPADVMIAPAMKVAE' A
#
# COMPACT_ATOMS: atom_id res chain seq x y z
N ILE A 1 5.39 -12.55 13.96
CA ILE A 1 4.43 -13.66 13.75
C ILE A 1 4.95 -14.47 12.57
N PRO A 2 5.37 -15.73 12.76
CA PRO A 2 5.89 -16.57 11.67
C PRO A 2 4.93 -16.56 10.47
N GLY A 3 5.45 -16.35 9.27
CA GLY A 3 4.66 -16.33 8.02
C GLY A 3 3.87 -15.05 7.74
N ARG A 4 3.80 -14.08 8.65
CA ARG A 4 3.10 -12.81 8.38
C ARG A 4 4.02 -11.80 7.68
N PRO A 5 3.64 -11.24 6.52
CA PRO A 5 4.48 -10.28 5.82
C PRO A 5 4.56 -8.95 6.59
N LYS A 6 5.75 -8.34 6.58
CA LYS A 6 6.05 -7.10 7.33
C LYS A 6 5.09 -5.95 7.01
N TRP A 7 4.68 -5.80 5.75
CA TRP A 7 3.73 -4.77 5.32
C TRP A 7 2.35 -4.91 6.00
N ARG A 8 1.89 -6.15 6.25
CA ARG A 8 0.64 -6.38 6.98
C ARG A 8 0.75 -6.06 8.46
N ILE A 9 1.93 -6.22 9.04
CA ILE A 9 2.18 -5.82 10.43
C ILE A 9 2.15 -4.29 10.52
N ALA A 10 2.77 -3.59 9.56
CA ALA A 10 2.74 -2.13 9.53
C ALA A 10 1.33 -1.54 9.42
N LEU A 11 0.46 -2.10 8.57
CA LEU A 11 -0.94 -1.64 8.47
C LEU A 11 -1.71 -1.82 9.78
N ASP A 12 -1.51 -2.94 10.47
CA ASP A 12 -2.14 -3.18 11.77
C ASP A 12 -1.65 -2.18 12.81
N GLU A 13 -0.34 -1.90 12.85
CA GLU A 13 0.22 -0.92 13.78
C GLU A 13 -0.29 0.49 13.50
N ILE A 14 -0.42 0.89 12.23
CA ILE A 14 -1.01 2.16 11.81
C ILE A 14 -2.48 2.24 12.26
N SER A 15 -3.26 1.17 12.07
CA SER A 15 -4.65 1.11 12.54
C SER A 15 -4.72 1.20 14.07
N ARG A 16 -3.85 0.46 14.78
CA ARG A 16 -3.79 0.44 16.24
C ARG A 16 -3.54 1.84 16.83
N ILE A 17 -2.59 2.60 16.28
CA ILE A 17 -2.31 3.95 16.79
C ILE A 17 -3.43 4.95 16.45
N GLN A 18 -4.11 4.79 15.30
CA GLN A 18 -5.27 5.62 14.97
C GLN A 18 -6.42 5.37 15.95
N VAL A 19 -6.72 4.11 16.26
CA VAL A 19 -7.73 3.74 17.27
C VAL A 19 -7.35 4.27 18.65
N ALA A 20 -6.05 4.31 18.97
CA ALA A 20 -5.54 4.91 20.20
C ALA A 20 -5.59 6.46 20.21
N GLY A 21 -6.06 7.09 19.14
CA GLY A 21 -6.23 8.55 19.04
C GLY A 21 -5.02 9.32 18.52
N ALA A 22 -4.00 8.65 17.99
CA ALA A 22 -2.86 9.32 17.37
C ALA A 22 -3.30 10.13 16.15
N ARG A 23 -2.79 11.36 16.02
CA ARG A 23 -3.05 12.25 14.88
C ARG A 23 -1.77 12.47 14.10
N PHE A 24 -1.81 12.22 12.81
CA PHE A 24 -0.70 12.45 11.89
C PHE A 24 -1.25 12.86 10.52
N GLY A 25 -0.45 13.64 9.77
CA GLY A 25 -0.87 14.15 8.46
C GLY A 25 -0.63 13.18 7.31
N ALA A 26 0.40 12.33 7.40
CA ALA A 26 0.74 11.39 6.34
C ALA A 26 1.51 10.17 6.85
N VAL A 27 1.48 9.08 6.08
CA VAL A 27 2.33 7.90 6.25
C VAL A 27 3.51 7.97 5.29
N LEU A 28 4.73 7.83 5.82
CA LEU A 28 5.96 7.71 5.04
C LEU A 28 6.57 6.32 5.22
N ALA A 29 6.97 5.68 4.14
CA ALA A 29 7.63 4.37 4.19
C ALA A 29 8.72 4.23 3.12
N ASP A 30 9.68 3.34 3.37
CA ASP A 30 10.75 3.02 2.42
C ASP A 30 10.24 2.24 1.18
N ALA A 31 11.17 1.98 0.24
CA ALA A 31 10.88 1.27 -0.99
C ALA A 31 10.50 -0.21 -0.83
N GLU A 32 10.85 -0.83 0.29
CA GLU A 32 10.49 -2.22 0.58
C GLU A 32 9.00 -2.36 0.87
N TYR A 33 8.38 -1.32 1.43
CA TYR A 33 6.92 -1.21 1.51
C TYR A 33 6.30 -0.78 0.18
N GLY A 34 6.91 0.18 -0.52
CA GLY A 34 6.32 0.74 -1.73
C GLY A 34 6.27 -0.20 -2.93
N LYS A 35 7.12 -1.24 -2.99
CA LYS A 35 7.00 -2.29 -4.01
C LYS A 35 5.74 -3.15 -3.87
N VAL A 36 5.06 -3.11 -2.71
CA VAL A 36 3.84 -3.88 -2.45
C VAL A 36 2.62 -3.05 -2.85
N ALA A 37 2.01 -3.37 -4.00
CA ALA A 37 0.83 -2.66 -4.50
C ALA A 37 -0.33 -2.66 -3.48
N ASP A 38 -0.62 -3.82 -2.87
CA ASP A 38 -1.67 -3.96 -1.85
C ASP A 38 -1.46 -3.04 -0.64
N PHE A 39 -0.20 -2.82 -0.23
CA PHE A 39 0.09 -1.92 0.89
C PHE A 39 -0.30 -0.48 0.55
N ARG A 40 0.11 0.00 -0.64
CA ARG A 40 -0.25 1.33 -1.14
C ARG A 40 -1.77 1.49 -1.28
N GLN A 41 -2.45 0.49 -1.85
CA GLN A 41 -3.90 0.50 -2.00
C GLN A 41 -4.62 0.56 -0.65
N LYS A 42 -4.18 -0.24 0.34
CA LYS A 42 -4.79 -0.25 1.67
C LYS A 42 -4.62 1.08 2.41
N LEU A 43 -3.50 1.76 2.25
CA LEU A 43 -3.33 3.12 2.80
C LEU A 43 -4.34 4.09 2.18
N SER A 44 -4.54 4.04 0.86
CA SER A 44 -5.55 4.86 0.16
C SER A 44 -6.98 4.52 0.59
N GLU A 45 -7.33 3.24 0.71
CA GLU A 45 -8.65 2.78 1.18
C GLU A 45 -8.94 3.24 2.62
N GLN A 46 -7.90 3.39 3.44
CA GLN A 46 -8.01 3.95 4.80
C GLN A 46 -8.08 5.49 4.82
N GLY A 47 -8.11 6.15 3.65
CA GLY A 47 -8.16 7.61 3.55
C GLY A 47 -6.88 8.32 4.01
N LEU A 48 -5.77 7.59 4.12
CA LEU A 48 -4.50 8.14 4.57
C LEU A 48 -3.78 8.83 3.41
N THR A 49 -3.25 10.03 3.66
CA THR A 49 -2.25 10.63 2.76
C THR A 49 -0.94 9.86 2.94
N TRP A 50 -0.28 9.46 1.85
CA TRP A 50 0.96 8.68 1.94
C TRP A 50 1.96 9.02 0.84
N ALA A 51 3.23 8.85 1.17
CA ALA A 51 4.31 8.82 0.21
C ALA A 51 5.25 7.66 0.57
N VAL A 52 5.51 6.78 -0.40
CA VAL A 52 6.41 5.63 -0.20
C VAL A 52 7.52 5.67 -1.22
N GLY A 53 8.71 5.24 -0.82
CA GLY A 53 9.79 4.98 -1.77
C GLY A 53 9.38 3.92 -2.79
N ILE A 54 10.00 3.93 -3.97
CA ILE A 54 9.82 2.90 -4.99
C ILE A 54 11.21 2.44 -5.41
N LEU A 55 11.38 1.13 -5.62
CA LEU A 55 12.65 0.58 -6.12
C LEU A 55 12.87 1.05 -7.56
N PRO A 56 14.11 1.34 -7.97
CA PRO A 56 14.42 1.77 -9.34
C PRO A 56 14.09 0.70 -10.39
N THR A 57 13.93 -0.55 -9.97
CA THR A 57 13.54 -1.70 -10.82
C THR A 57 12.04 -1.88 -10.96
N GLN A 58 11.22 -1.14 -10.18
CA GLN A 58 9.77 -1.23 -10.26
C GLN A 58 9.28 -0.49 -11.51
N THR A 59 8.62 -1.20 -12.41
CA THR A 59 7.99 -0.60 -13.58
C THR A 59 6.64 0.01 -13.21
N VAL A 60 6.29 1.09 -13.90
CA VAL A 60 5.02 1.81 -13.73
C VAL A 60 4.41 2.10 -15.10
N TYR A 61 3.09 2.14 -15.15
CA TYR A 61 2.40 2.68 -16.32
C TYR A 61 2.43 4.22 -16.27
N PRO A 62 2.45 4.88 -17.44
CA PRO A 62 2.13 6.30 -17.54
C PRO A 62 0.76 6.62 -16.90
N ALA A 63 0.60 7.84 -16.40
CA ALA A 63 -0.55 8.25 -15.59
C ALA A 63 -1.90 8.22 -16.34
N ASP A 64 -1.87 8.27 -17.67
CA ASP A 64 -3.02 8.22 -18.57
C ASP A 64 -3.46 6.80 -18.92
N VAL A 65 -2.71 5.77 -18.50
CA VAL A 65 -3.07 4.38 -18.74
C VAL A 65 -4.18 3.92 -17.80
N MET A 66 -5.30 3.47 -18.38
CA MET A 66 -6.39 2.79 -17.68
C MET A 66 -6.21 1.27 -17.75
N ILE A 67 -6.14 0.61 -16.60
CA ILE A 67 -6.06 -0.86 -16.52
C ILE A 67 -7.48 -1.43 -16.42
N ALA A 68 -7.89 -2.21 -17.42
CA ALA A 68 -9.14 -2.97 -17.37
C ALA A 68 -8.95 -4.28 -16.59
N PRO A 69 -9.99 -4.81 -15.93
CA PRO A 69 -9.94 -6.14 -15.34
C PRO A 69 -9.58 -7.17 -16.42
N ALA A 70 -8.78 -8.18 -16.06
CA ALA A 70 -8.56 -9.31 -16.95
C ALA A 70 -9.92 -9.96 -17.26
N MET A 71 -10.23 -10.11 -18.55
CA MET A 71 -11.42 -10.84 -18.99
C MET A 71 -11.35 -12.26 -18.43
N LYS A 72 -12.31 -12.63 -17.59
CA LYS A 72 -12.47 -14.02 -17.18
C LYS A 72 -12.91 -14.81 -18.41
N VAL A 73 -12.04 -15.67 -18.93
CA VAL A 73 -12.47 -16.72 -19.85
C VAL A 73 -13.35 -17.69 -19.06
N ALA A 74 -14.59 -17.87 -19.52
CA ALA A 74 -15.48 -18.88 -18.97
C ALA A 74 -14.92 -20.26 -19.35
N GLU A 75 -14.75 -21.12 -18.36
CA GLU A 75 -14.39 -22.54 -18.50
C GLU A 75 -15.58 -23.36 -18.99
#